data_AF-A0A9P3NIB6-F1
#
_entry.id   AF-A0A9P3NIB6-F1
#
_cell.length_a   1.000
_cell.length_b   1.000
_cell.length_c   1.000
_cell.angle_alpha   90.00
_cell.angle_beta   90.00
_cell.angle_gamma   90.00
#
_symmetry.space_group_name_H-M   'P 1'
#
loop_
_entity.id
_entity.type
_entity.pdbx_description
1 polymer ?
#
loop_
_entity_poly.entity_id
_entity_poly.type
_entity_poly.pdbx_seq_one_letter_code
_entity_poly.pdbx_strand_id
1 'polypeptide(L)'
;LNGPNGEKWKASEDEEFGSLIENETWDLCDLPPGKKAITSKMIYRHKYGPEGELTRYKSRLVARGFQQTKGKDYDEVFAPVGKGTTLRVLLAIAALLGWKIRQMDIVTAFLNGIILEEVYMKQPEGLDDGSGRVCRLKKAIYGLKQAPRAWYHKLEEALLAGGFKKSECDPSLFLLQEKDEILMLLVYVDDILLFSASTALLDSAEQMLEMQFKCSKMGEVKYYLGMHVERDVEKGVLRLHQRKYCEGLAEKYGLQDGGKPATPLPSGFTVEPCADEEVVGESDRKLFHSMVGSLNYAANHTRPDIAFSTSRLASVVSRPSHEQLEAAKRLVRYVSATASVGLEYSGVRQRLQRGAADVKSGEMLLSCYTDASFNSVKADGTSIGGYVCLLGGGAVSWRSKKQNEVGLSSCETEYMALHHGAKEVVWLRRLLEELGVGQEEPTVVFCDNESAVKLAKNACLHGLTKHIRPKWHWVRRLLDKEVRLEIVKTHQQAADIFTKRLAEADHWKGMKLAGMSVH
;
A
#
# COMPACT_ATOMS: atom_id res chain seq x y z
N LEU A 1 27.60 -21.57 -4.47
CA LEU A 1 27.56 -22.88 -5.17
C LEU A 1 28.39 -23.94 -4.44
N ASN A 2 29.58 -23.63 -3.92
CA ASN A 2 30.45 -24.62 -3.25
C ASN A 2 30.04 -25.01 -1.81
N GLY A 3 28.76 -24.81 -1.45
CA GLY A 3 28.23 -25.11 -0.11
C GLY A 3 27.26 -26.29 -0.14
N PRO A 4 26.73 -26.71 1.02
CA PRO A 4 25.91 -27.93 1.13
C PRO A 4 24.60 -27.89 0.32
N ASN A 5 24.08 -26.71 -0.01
CA ASN A 5 22.91 -26.55 -0.88
C ASN A 5 23.27 -26.16 -2.33
N GLY A 6 24.52 -26.41 -2.74
CA GLY A 6 25.11 -25.98 -4.01
C GLY A 6 24.32 -26.42 -5.24
N GLU A 7 24.00 -27.71 -5.31
CA GLU A 7 23.27 -28.31 -6.43
C GLU A 7 21.87 -27.70 -6.59
N LYS A 8 21.16 -27.45 -5.49
CA LYS A 8 19.82 -26.82 -5.50
C LYS A 8 19.89 -25.39 -6.04
N TRP A 9 20.92 -24.64 -5.67
CA TRP A 9 21.15 -23.31 -6.24
C TRP A 9 21.53 -23.36 -7.71
N LYS A 10 22.35 -24.33 -8.12
CA LYS A 10 22.77 -24.51 -9.52
C LYS A 10 21.57 -24.86 -10.41
N ALA A 11 20.73 -25.80 -10.00
CA ALA A 11 19.50 -26.13 -10.71
C ALA A 11 18.58 -24.90 -10.89
N SER A 12 18.47 -24.06 -9.85
CA SER A 12 17.71 -22.81 -9.90
C SER A 12 18.35 -21.74 -10.81
N GLU A 13 19.69 -21.69 -10.93
CA GLU A 13 20.37 -20.84 -11.93
C GLU A 13 20.13 -21.33 -13.35
N ASP A 14 20.21 -22.64 -13.57
CA ASP A 14 20.04 -23.23 -14.89
C ASP A 14 18.58 -23.04 -15.37
N GLU A 15 17.60 -23.09 -14.47
CA GLU A 15 16.20 -22.72 -14.76
C GLU A 15 16.06 -21.24 -15.15
N GLU A 16 16.76 -20.34 -14.45
CA GLU A 16 16.75 -18.90 -14.76
C GLU A 16 17.41 -18.62 -16.12
N PHE A 17 18.57 -19.23 -16.41
CA PHE A 17 19.23 -19.11 -17.71
C PHE A 17 18.40 -19.72 -18.84
N GLY A 18 17.79 -20.88 -18.61
CA GLY A 18 16.87 -21.51 -19.56
C GLY A 18 15.73 -20.55 -19.91
N SER A 19 15.13 -19.89 -18.92
CA SER A 19 14.07 -18.90 -19.14
C SER A 19 14.55 -17.70 -19.98
N LEU A 20 15.78 -17.22 -19.74
CA LEU A 20 16.34 -16.10 -20.49
C LEU A 20 16.59 -16.45 -21.97
N ILE A 21 17.06 -17.68 -22.23
CA ILE A 21 17.31 -18.19 -23.58
C ILE A 21 15.99 -18.46 -24.31
N GLU A 22 15.03 -19.12 -23.64
CA GLU A 22 13.68 -19.42 -24.19
C GLU A 22 12.94 -18.14 -24.60
N ASN A 23 13.09 -17.05 -23.84
CA ASN A 23 12.47 -15.76 -24.15
C ASN A 23 13.27 -14.91 -25.16
N GLU A 24 14.35 -15.45 -25.73
CA GLU A 24 15.27 -14.73 -26.62
C GLU A 24 15.68 -13.36 -26.06
N THR A 25 16.11 -13.32 -24.80
CA THR A 25 16.25 -12.06 -24.05
C THR A 25 17.25 -11.09 -24.71
N TRP A 26 18.25 -11.60 -25.43
CA TRP A 26 19.29 -10.80 -26.10
C TRP A 26 19.86 -11.49 -27.33
N ASP A 27 20.55 -10.72 -28.16
CA ASP A 27 21.44 -11.21 -29.21
C ASP A 27 22.90 -10.96 -28.81
N LEU A 28 23.81 -11.86 -29.18
CA LEU A 28 25.25 -11.64 -28.98
C LEU A 28 25.83 -10.81 -30.12
N CYS A 29 26.56 -9.75 -29.80
CA CYS A 29 27.23 -8.90 -30.78
C CYS A 29 28.54 -8.30 -30.24
N ASP A 30 29.36 -7.75 -31.13
CA ASP A 30 30.47 -6.89 -30.71
C ASP A 30 29.92 -5.60 -30.09
N LEU A 31 30.62 -5.06 -29.08
CA LEU A 31 30.22 -3.79 -28.47
C LEU A 31 30.50 -2.65 -29.46
N PRO A 32 29.49 -1.87 -29.90
CA PRO A 32 29.74 -0.82 -30.87
C PRO A 32 30.65 0.30 -30.31
N PRO A 33 31.42 0.97 -31.17
CA PRO A 33 32.27 2.09 -30.76
C PRO A 33 31.47 3.16 -30.00
N GLY A 34 32.01 3.60 -28.85
CA GLY A 34 31.39 4.64 -28.03
C GLY A 34 30.24 4.19 -27.11
N LYS A 35 29.81 2.92 -27.19
CA LYS A 35 28.84 2.32 -26.26
C LYS A 35 29.52 1.72 -25.03
N LYS A 36 28.76 1.54 -23.96
CA LYS A 36 29.22 0.87 -22.73
C LYS A 36 28.27 -0.25 -22.38
N ALA A 37 28.85 -1.43 -22.08
CA ALA A 37 28.09 -2.55 -21.58
C ALA A 37 27.97 -2.49 -20.05
N ILE A 38 26.73 -2.58 -19.54
CA ILE A 38 26.49 -2.73 -18.10
C ILE A 38 26.83 -4.15 -17.66
N THR A 39 27.02 -4.34 -16.36
CA THR A 39 27.28 -5.65 -15.76
C THR A 39 26.01 -6.22 -15.12
N SER A 40 25.98 -7.52 -14.88
CA SER A 40 24.90 -8.21 -14.17
C SER A 40 25.43 -8.96 -12.96
N LYS A 41 24.52 -9.46 -12.12
CA LYS A 41 24.84 -10.30 -10.97
C LYS A 41 23.72 -11.30 -10.73
N MET A 42 24.08 -12.55 -10.43
CA MET A 42 23.13 -13.54 -9.94
C MET A 42 22.75 -13.25 -8.48
N ILE A 43 21.45 -13.16 -8.20
CA ILE A 43 20.92 -12.96 -6.85
C ILE A 43 20.18 -14.23 -6.42
N TYR A 44 20.54 -14.73 -5.24
CA TYR A 44 19.97 -15.93 -4.64
C TYR A 44 19.04 -15.55 -3.49
N ARG A 45 17.83 -16.11 -3.48
CA ARG A 45 16.89 -15.98 -2.37
C ARG A 45 16.17 -17.27 -2.09
N HIS A 46 16.07 -17.59 -0.81
CA HIS A 46 15.12 -18.58 -0.33
C HIS A 46 13.71 -17.99 -0.42
N LYS A 47 12.77 -18.81 -0.89
CA LYS A 47 11.34 -18.56 -0.82
C LYS A 47 10.78 -19.48 0.26
N TYR A 48 9.99 -18.89 1.14
CA TYR A 48 9.31 -19.60 2.21
C TYR A 48 7.81 -19.56 1.92
N GLY A 49 7.11 -20.62 2.29
CA GLY A 49 5.67 -20.68 2.18
C GLY A 49 4.97 -19.91 3.29
N PRO A 50 3.62 -19.90 3.26
CA PRO A 50 2.81 -19.23 4.26
C PRO A 50 3.13 -19.70 5.69
N GLU A 51 3.45 -20.97 5.90
CA GLU A 51 3.74 -21.57 7.22
C GLU A 51 5.22 -21.44 7.65
N GLY A 52 6.09 -20.91 6.79
CA GLY A 52 7.50 -20.65 7.10
C GLY A 52 8.45 -21.77 6.67
N GLU A 53 7.91 -22.79 6.05
CA GLU A 53 8.63 -23.84 5.38
C GLU A 53 9.41 -23.29 4.17
N LEU A 54 10.64 -23.77 3.96
CA LEU A 54 11.41 -23.43 2.77
C LEU A 54 10.76 -24.12 1.56
N THR A 55 10.15 -23.34 0.66
CA THR A 55 9.45 -23.87 -0.50
C THR A 55 10.33 -23.93 -1.73
N ARG A 56 11.22 -22.95 -1.93
CA ARG A 56 11.99 -22.86 -3.17
C ARG A 56 13.33 -22.13 -3.02
N TYR A 57 14.32 -22.61 -3.77
CA TYR A 57 15.55 -21.88 -4.08
C TYR A 57 15.27 -21.05 -5.34
N LYS A 58 15.43 -19.72 -5.27
CA LYS A 58 15.22 -18.84 -6.42
C LYS A 58 16.46 -18.01 -6.73
N SER A 59 17.00 -18.24 -7.92
CA SER A 59 18.06 -17.47 -8.56
C SER A 59 17.40 -16.48 -9.51
N ARG A 60 17.98 -15.28 -9.64
CA ARG A 60 17.57 -14.26 -10.62
C ARG A 60 18.78 -13.55 -11.17
N LEU A 61 18.87 -13.46 -12.49
CA LEU A 61 19.88 -12.62 -13.12
C LEU A 61 19.43 -11.16 -13.05
N VAL A 62 20.24 -10.31 -12.40
CA VAL A 62 19.91 -8.90 -12.20
C VAL A 62 20.94 -8.02 -12.89
N ALA A 63 20.49 -7.24 -13.87
CA ALA A 63 21.28 -6.17 -14.46
C ALA A 63 21.58 -5.09 -13.41
N ARG A 64 22.79 -4.53 -13.45
CA ARG A 64 23.17 -3.41 -12.60
C ARG A 64 22.71 -2.10 -13.24
N GLY A 65 21.40 -1.89 -13.31
CA GLY A 65 20.81 -0.69 -13.94
C GLY A 65 21.20 0.64 -13.28
N PHE A 66 21.84 0.64 -12.11
CA PHE A 66 22.48 1.85 -11.58
C PHE A 66 23.67 2.32 -12.43
N GLN A 67 24.18 1.49 -13.34
CA GLN A 67 25.20 1.84 -14.33
C GLN A 67 24.59 2.47 -15.61
N GLN A 68 23.26 2.46 -15.75
CA GLN A 68 22.57 3.09 -16.89
C GLN A 68 22.49 4.61 -16.73
N THR A 69 22.56 5.32 -17.85
CA THR A 69 22.50 6.77 -17.96
C THR A 69 21.18 7.20 -18.61
N LYS A 70 20.43 8.09 -17.94
CA LYS A 70 19.20 8.68 -18.50
C LYS A 70 19.51 9.48 -19.77
N GLY A 71 18.65 9.40 -20.79
CA GLY A 71 18.86 10.05 -22.09
C GLY A 71 19.85 9.30 -23.00
N LYS A 72 20.33 8.14 -22.57
CA LYS A 72 21.19 7.24 -23.37
C LYS A 72 20.68 5.81 -23.36
N ASP A 73 20.49 5.26 -22.16
CA ASP A 73 20.13 3.85 -21.94
C ASP A 73 18.64 3.68 -21.56
N TYR A 74 17.98 4.77 -21.18
CA TYR A 74 16.55 4.85 -20.87
C TYR A 74 16.10 6.32 -20.80
N ASP A 75 14.81 6.57 -21.03
CA ASP A 75 14.20 7.89 -20.88
C ASP A 75 13.15 7.91 -19.77
N GLU A 76 12.15 7.02 -19.86
CA GLU A 76 11.05 6.91 -18.92
C GLU A 76 11.09 5.58 -18.15
N VAL A 77 10.81 5.65 -16.85
CA VAL A 77 10.91 4.48 -15.94
C VAL A 77 9.63 4.23 -15.14
N PHE A 78 8.65 5.11 -15.28
CA PHE A 78 7.44 5.04 -14.47
C PHE A 78 6.58 3.84 -14.92
N ALA A 79 6.26 2.98 -13.96
CA ALA A 79 5.27 1.93 -14.06
C ALA A 79 4.32 2.09 -12.85
N PRO A 80 3.00 2.09 -13.07
CA PRO A 80 2.06 2.14 -11.97
C PRO A 80 2.06 0.80 -11.22
N VAL A 81 1.72 0.89 -9.93
CA VAL A 81 1.52 -0.25 -9.03
C VAL A 81 0.22 -0.03 -8.29
N GLY A 82 -0.56 -1.10 -8.12
CA GLY A 82 -1.86 -1.05 -7.46
C GLY A 82 -1.77 -0.37 -6.10
N LYS A 83 -2.63 0.64 -5.87
CA LYS A 83 -2.64 1.36 -4.60
C LYS A 83 -3.21 0.44 -3.51
N GLY A 84 -2.61 0.48 -2.32
CA GLY A 84 -3.14 -0.24 -1.15
C GLY A 84 -4.59 0.14 -0.81
N THR A 85 -4.98 1.40 -1.04
CA THR A 85 -6.37 1.85 -0.90
C THR A 85 -7.31 1.15 -1.91
N THR A 86 -6.93 1.07 -3.19
CA THR A 86 -7.71 0.36 -4.22
C THR A 86 -7.89 -1.11 -3.84
N LEU A 87 -6.81 -1.79 -3.45
CA LEU A 87 -6.89 -3.17 -2.95
C LEU A 87 -7.92 -3.33 -1.83
N ARG A 88 -7.86 -2.48 -0.80
CA ARG A 88 -8.78 -2.56 0.35
C ARG A 88 -10.23 -2.27 -0.05
N VAL A 89 -10.46 -1.35 -1.00
CA VAL A 89 -11.80 -1.10 -1.55
C VAL A 89 -12.32 -2.34 -2.29
N LEU A 90 -11.53 -2.96 -3.16
CA LEU A 90 -11.93 -4.18 -3.88
C LEU A 90 -12.21 -5.35 -2.93
N LEU A 91 -11.38 -5.52 -1.90
CA LEU A 91 -11.60 -6.53 -0.85
C LEU A 91 -12.88 -6.27 -0.06
N ALA A 92 -13.16 -5.02 0.30
CA ALA A 92 -14.40 -4.64 0.98
C ALA A 92 -15.62 -4.90 0.09
N ILE A 93 -15.54 -4.59 -1.21
CA ILE A 93 -16.59 -4.88 -2.19
C ILE A 93 -16.85 -6.38 -2.26
N ALA A 94 -15.80 -7.18 -2.40
CA ALA A 94 -15.94 -8.62 -2.49
C ALA A 94 -16.49 -9.25 -1.21
N ALA A 95 -16.19 -8.70 -0.04
CA ALA A 95 -16.79 -9.13 1.22
C ALA A 95 -18.28 -8.82 1.29
N LEU A 96 -18.69 -7.63 0.84
CA LEU A 96 -20.07 -7.14 0.92
C LEU A 96 -21.01 -7.77 -0.11
N LEU A 97 -20.49 -8.06 -1.31
CA LEU A 97 -21.27 -8.64 -2.41
C LEU A 97 -21.05 -10.15 -2.58
N GLY A 98 -20.19 -10.76 -1.76
CA GLY A 98 -19.87 -12.19 -1.85
C GLY A 98 -19.13 -12.58 -3.14
N TRP A 99 -18.38 -11.65 -3.75
CA TRP A 99 -17.66 -11.91 -5.00
C TRP A 99 -16.48 -12.86 -4.80
N LYS A 100 -16.13 -13.61 -5.84
CA LYS A 100 -14.95 -14.48 -5.84
C LYS A 100 -13.69 -13.64 -6.05
N ILE A 101 -12.58 -14.09 -5.47
CA ILE A 101 -11.29 -13.41 -5.60
C ILE A 101 -10.24 -14.44 -5.97
N ARG A 102 -9.75 -14.38 -7.20
CA ARG A 102 -8.71 -15.29 -7.68
C ARG A 102 -7.39 -14.57 -7.87
N GLN A 103 -6.31 -15.30 -7.65
CA GLN A 103 -4.96 -14.82 -7.81
C GLN A 103 -4.25 -15.56 -8.94
N MET A 104 -3.54 -14.80 -9.76
CA MET A 104 -2.60 -15.29 -10.77
C MET A 104 -1.23 -14.66 -10.56
N ASP A 105 -0.18 -15.39 -10.91
CA ASP A 105 1.19 -14.89 -10.97
C ASP A 105 1.72 -15.04 -12.40
N ILE A 106 2.32 -13.98 -12.95
CA ILE A 106 2.98 -14.03 -14.25
C ILE A 106 4.42 -14.51 -14.08
N VAL A 107 4.69 -15.69 -14.62
CA VAL A 107 6.01 -16.29 -14.59
C VAL A 107 6.96 -15.44 -15.44
N THR A 108 8.07 -15.03 -14.84
CA THR A 108 9.11 -14.22 -15.50
C THR A 108 8.57 -12.93 -16.14
N ALA A 109 7.64 -12.24 -15.47
CA ALA A 109 6.97 -11.02 -15.93
C ALA A 109 7.86 -10.07 -16.75
N PHE A 110 9.03 -9.68 -16.24
CA PHE A 110 9.91 -8.74 -16.95
C PHE A 110 10.44 -9.25 -18.30
N LEU A 111 10.63 -10.56 -18.47
CA LEU A 111 11.12 -11.14 -19.73
C LEU A 111 10.09 -11.02 -20.86
N ASN A 112 8.82 -10.82 -20.54
CA ASN A 112 7.79 -10.54 -21.53
C ASN A 112 7.88 -9.10 -22.08
N GLY A 113 8.40 -8.17 -21.27
CA GLY A 113 8.54 -6.77 -21.65
C GLY A 113 9.60 -6.56 -22.71
N ILE A 114 9.26 -5.88 -23.80
CA ILE A 114 10.22 -5.51 -24.86
C ILE A 114 10.85 -4.17 -24.46
N ILE A 115 12.18 -4.09 -24.51
CA ILE A 115 12.86 -2.80 -24.37
C ILE A 115 13.11 -2.22 -25.76
N LEU A 116 12.81 -0.94 -25.92
CA LEU A 116 13.03 -0.23 -27.18
C LEU A 116 14.40 0.44 -27.20
N GLU A 117 14.96 0.72 -26.02
CA GLU A 117 16.26 1.34 -25.90
C GLU A 117 17.41 0.35 -26.15
N GLU A 118 18.51 0.88 -26.66
CA GLU A 118 19.69 0.09 -26.98
C GLU A 118 20.56 -0.11 -25.73
N VAL A 119 20.32 -1.20 -25.02
CA VAL A 119 21.08 -1.56 -23.80
C VAL A 119 21.99 -2.75 -24.08
N TYR A 120 23.28 -2.56 -23.82
CA TYR A 120 24.29 -3.63 -23.87
C TYR A 120 24.62 -4.10 -22.46
N MET A 121 24.67 -5.41 -22.27
CA MET A 121 25.07 -6.06 -21.04
C MET A 121 26.24 -7.01 -21.32
N LYS A 122 27.24 -7.05 -20.45
CA LYS A 122 28.25 -8.11 -20.53
C LYS A 122 27.57 -9.47 -20.38
N GLN A 123 28.13 -10.50 -21.03
CA GLN A 123 27.64 -11.86 -20.84
C GLN A 123 27.63 -12.20 -19.35
N PRO A 124 26.55 -12.78 -18.82
CA PRO A 124 26.48 -13.11 -17.42
C PRO A 124 27.44 -14.26 -17.10
N GLU A 125 27.99 -14.24 -15.90
CA GLU A 125 28.82 -15.33 -15.39
C GLU A 125 28.05 -16.66 -15.48
N GLY A 126 28.64 -17.66 -16.13
CA GLY A 126 28.02 -18.96 -16.41
C GLY A 126 27.46 -19.12 -17.83
N LEU A 127 27.24 -18.04 -18.58
CA LEU A 127 26.92 -18.06 -20.02
C LEU A 127 27.99 -17.39 -20.89
N ASP A 128 29.02 -16.80 -20.29
CA ASP A 128 30.14 -16.18 -21.01
C ASP A 128 30.92 -17.24 -21.82
N ASP A 129 30.92 -17.07 -23.14
CA ASP A 129 31.61 -17.94 -24.10
C ASP A 129 33.11 -17.59 -24.29
N GLY A 130 33.62 -16.58 -23.58
CA GLY A 130 35.01 -16.13 -23.70
C GLY A 130 35.33 -15.34 -24.96
N SER A 131 34.33 -15.08 -25.83
CA SER A 131 34.53 -14.33 -27.08
C SER A 131 34.75 -12.83 -26.86
N GLY A 132 34.45 -12.31 -25.68
CA GLY A 132 34.47 -10.87 -25.38
C GLY A 132 33.28 -10.10 -25.95
N ARG A 133 32.35 -10.77 -26.64
CA ARG A 133 31.08 -10.19 -27.12
C ARG A 133 30.16 -9.83 -25.98
N VAL A 134 29.16 -8.99 -26.27
CA VAL A 134 28.17 -8.49 -25.32
C VAL A 134 26.76 -8.90 -25.74
N CYS A 135 25.86 -8.97 -24.76
CA CYS A 135 24.43 -9.16 -24.95
C CYS A 135 23.78 -7.82 -25.31
N ARG A 136 23.25 -7.67 -26.52
CA ARG A 136 22.30 -6.61 -26.86
C ARG A 136 20.91 -7.04 -26.40
N LEU A 137 20.41 -6.41 -25.34
CA LEU A 137 19.14 -6.79 -24.73
C LEU A 137 17.97 -6.46 -25.68
N LYS A 138 17.07 -7.43 -25.90
CA LYS A 138 15.79 -7.29 -26.60
C LYS A 138 14.62 -7.22 -25.62
N LYS A 139 14.74 -7.94 -24.50
CA LYS A 139 13.74 -8.01 -23.44
C LYS A 139 14.23 -7.34 -22.16
N ALA A 140 13.28 -6.90 -21.34
CA ALA A 140 13.56 -6.38 -20.02
C ALA A 140 14.02 -7.51 -19.08
N ILE A 141 14.97 -7.20 -18.20
CA ILE A 141 15.41 -8.09 -17.12
C ILE A 141 15.42 -7.34 -15.80
N TYR A 142 15.42 -8.10 -14.69
CA TYR A 142 15.47 -7.51 -13.36
C TYR A 142 16.65 -6.55 -13.23
N GLY A 143 16.42 -5.41 -12.56
CA GLY A 143 17.45 -4.42 -12.26
C GLY A 143 17.68 -3.37 -13.34
N LEU A 144 17.17 -3.55 -14.56
CA LEU A 144 17.08 -2.44 -15.52
C LEU A 144 16.13 -1.36 -15.02
N LYS A 145 16.44 -0.11 -15.34
CA LYS A 145 15.65 1.06 -14.92
C LYS A 145 14.25 1.07 -15.55
N GLN A 146 14.13 0.66 -16.81
CA GLN A 146 12.88 0.65 -17.57
C GLN A 146 12.09 -0.67 -17.49
N ALA A 147 12.64 -1.72 -16.87
CA ALA A 147 12.02 -3.05 -16.88
C ALA A 147 10.57 -3.10 -16.37
N PRO A 148 10.22 -2.45 -15.24
CA PRO A 148 8.84 -2.41 -14.78
C PRO A 148 7.89 -1.75 -15.79
N ARG A 149 8.36 -0.71 -16.49
CA ARG A 149 7.57 0.03 -17.49
C ARG A 149 7.33 -0.81 -18.74
N ALA A 150 8.38 -1.44 -19.26
CA ALA A 150 8.30 -2.32 -20.43
C ALA A 150 7.32 -3.49 -20.18
N TRP A 151 7.37 -4.09 -18.99
CA TRP A 151 6.42 -5.12 -18.60
C TRP A 151 4.99 -4.58 -18.50
N TYR A 152 4.78 -3.47 -17.78
CA TYR A 152 3.45 -2.90 -17.61
C TYR A 152 2.79 -2.58 -18.95
N HIS A 153 3.51 -1.96 -19.89
CA HIS A 153 2.99 -1.67 -21.22
C HIS A 153 2.59 -2.94 -21.98
N LYS A 154 3.42 -3.99 -21.92
CA LYS A 154 3.09 -5.25 -22.58
C LYS A 154 1.82 -5.90 -22.01
N LEU A 155 1.67 -5.85 -20.68
CA LEU A 155 0.47 -6.35 -20.02
C LEU A 155 -0.75 -5.48 -20.36
N GLU A 156 -0.61 -4.16 -20.33
CA GLU A 156 -1.66 -3.22 -20.71
C GLU A 156 -2.17 -3.47 -22.12
N GLU A 157 -1.27 -3.59 -23.11
CA GLU A 157 -1.64 -3.92 -24.50
C GLU A 157 -2.48 -5.19 -24.59
N ALA A 158 -2.07 -6.25 -23.87
CA ALA A 158 -2.78 -7.52 -23.86
C ALA A 158 -4.17 -7.40 -23.21
N LEU A 159 -4.27 -6.69 -22.07
CA LEU A 159 -5.53 -6.47 -21.37
C LEU A 159 -6.51 -5.65 -22.23
N LEU A 160 -6.04 -4.55 -22.84
CA LEU A 160 -6.86 -3.71 -23.71
C LEU A 160 -7.33 -4.48 -24.95
N ALA A 161 -6.46 -5.30 -25.55
CA ALA A 161 -6.84 -6.18 -26.66
C ALA A 161 -7.86 -7.25 -26.25
N GLY A 162 -7.81 -7.70 -24.99
CA GLY A 162 -8.80 -8.57 -24.37
C GLY A 162 -10.12 -7.89 -23.96
N GLY A 163 -10.31 -6.62 -24.30
CA GLY A 163 -11.55 -5.88 -24.04
C GLY A 163 -11.62 -5.17 -22.68
N PHE A 164 -10.56 -5.21 -21.88
CA PHE A 164 -10.51 -4.46 -20.63
C PHE A 164 -10.41 -2.96 -20.87
N LYS A 165 -11.00 -2.19 -19.97
CA LYS A 165 -10.83 -0.75 -19.85
C LYS A 165 -9.96 -0.43 -18.64
N LYS A 166 -8.93 0.41 -18.83
CA LYS A 166 -8.12 0.92 -17.73
C LYS A 166 -8.89 1.96 -16.89
N SER A 167 -8.78 1.88 -15.57
CA SER A 167 -9.35 2.85 -14.63
C SER A 167 -8.64 4.21 -14.71
N GLU A 168 -9.40 5.30 -14.58
CA GLU A 168 -8.82 6.65 -14.50
C GLU A 168 -8.35 6.96 -13.07
N CYS A 169 -8.98 6.35 -12.06
CA CYS A 169 -8.63 6.50 -10.65
C CYS A 169 -7.33 5.76 -10.25
N ASP A 170 -7.10 4.56 -10.77
CA ASP A 170 -5.91 3.75 -10.53
C ASP A 170 -5.43 3.06 -11.82
N PRO A 171 -4.29 3.48 -12.42
CA PRO A 171 -3.79 2.90 -13.67
C PRO A 171 -3.43 1.41 -13.60
N SER A 172 -3.33 0.83 -12.39
CA SER A 172 -3.10 -0.61 -12.21
C SER A 172 -4.39 -1.42 -12.09
N LEU A 173 -5.56 -0.77 -12.17
CA LEU A 173 -6.87 -1.40 -12.16
C LEU A 173 -7.46 -1.41 -13.58
N PHE A 174 -7.95 -2.57 -13.99
CA PHE A 174 -8.62 -2.80 -15.27
C PHE A 174 -10.00 -3.41 -15.04
N LEU A 175 -10.96 -3.01 -15.86
CA LEU A 175 -12.36 -3.40 -15.73
C LEU A 175 -12.83 -4.05 -17.03
N LEU A 176 -13.47 -5.20 -16.93
CA LEU A 176 -14.17 -5.85 -18.04
C LEU A 176 -15.65 -5.90 -17.70
N GLN A 177 -16.48 -5.30 -18.54
CA GLN A 177 -17.93 -5.27 -18.39
C GLN A 177 -18.57 -6.07 -19.52
N GLU A 178 -19.32 -7.10 -19.17
CA GLU A 178 -20.14 -7.87 -20.11
C GLU A 178 -21.58 -7.88 -19.63
N LYS A 179 -22.47 -7.18 -20.35
CA LYS A 179 -23.86 -6.97 -19.93
C LYS A 179 -23.91 -6.37 -18.51
N ASP A 180 -24.58 -7.06 -17.59
CA ASP A 180 -24.73 -6.67 -16.18
C ASP A 180 -23.64 -7.26 -15.27
N GLU A 181 -22.68 -8.00 -15.84
CA GLU A 181 -21.56 -8.58 -15.08
C GLU A 181 -20.30 -7.72 -15.24
N ILE A 182 -19.52 -7.63 -14.15
CA ILE A 182 -18.26 -6.90 -14.11
C ILE A 182 -17.17 -7.79 -13.54
N LEU A 183 -15.98 -7.68 -14.12
CA LEU A 183 -14.74 -8.22 -13.58
C LEU A 183 -13.76 -7.08 -13.36
N MET A 184 -13.18 -7.05 -12.17
CA MET A 184 -12.13 -6.09 -11.78
C MET A 184 -10.80 -6.84 -11.69
N LEU A 185 -9.78 -6.34 -12.36
CA LEU A 185 -8.44 -6.90 -12.41
C LEU A 185 -7.45 -5.89 -11.85
N LEU A 186 -6.83 -6.20 -10.71
CA LEU A 186 -5.81 -5.37 -10.07
C LEU A 186 -4.43 -5.97 -10.30
N VAL A 187 -3.53 -5.17 -10.87
CA VAL A 187 -2.15 -5.55 -11.17
C VAL A 187 -1.20 -5.00 -10.10
N TYR A 188 -0.32 -5.86 -9.58
CA TYR A 188 0.86 -5.46 -8.85
C TYR A 188 2.09 -6.19 -9.40
N VAL A 189 2.74 -5.56 -10.39
CA VAL A 189 3.91 -6.14 -11.08
C VAL A 189 3.57 -7.52 -11.66
N ASP A 190 4.05 -8.62 -11.06
CA ASP A 190 3.84 -10.01 -11.45
C ASP A 190 2.57 -10.63 -10.86
N ASP A 191 2.07 -10.11 -9.74
CA ASP A 191 0.85 -10.58 -9.10
C ASP A 191 -0.40 -9.90 -9.70
N ILE A 192 -1.43 -10.69 -10.01
CA ILE A 192 -2.74 -10.22 -10.51
C ILE A 192 -3.85 -10.76 -9.60
N LEU A 193 -4.77 -9.89 -9.19
CA LEU A 193 -6.02 -10.28 -8.54
C LEU A 193 -7.22 -10.02 -9.45
N LEU A 194 -8.11 -10.99 -9.51
CA LEU A 194 -9.35 -10.95 -10.26
C LEU A 194 -10.54 -11.00 -9.29
N PHE A 195 -11.48 -10.07 -9.44
CA PHE A 195 -12.68 -9.95 -8.61
C PHE A 195 -13.91 -9.98 -9.51
N SER A 196 -14.84 -10.92 -9.27
CA SER A 196 -16.14 -10.93 -9.95
C SER A 196 -17.13 -11.83 -9.21
N ALA A 197 -18.43 -11.57 -9.39
CA ALA A 197 -19.47 -12.55 -9.08
C ALA A 197 -19.50 -13.70 -10.12
N SER A 198 -19.17 -13.39 -11.37
CA SER A 198 -19.26 -14.31 -12.50
C SER A 198 -18.03 -15.19 -12.59
N THR A 199 -18.25 -16.51 -12.51
CA THR A 199 -17.16 -17.48 -12.68
C THR A 199 -16.75 -17.59 -14.14
N ALA A 200 -17.70 -17.42 -15.06
CA ALA A 200 -17.43 -17.43 -16.49
C ALA A 200 -16.48 -16.27 -16.89
N LEU A 201 -16.70 -15.06 -16.37
CA LEU A 201 -15.77 -13.95 -16.61
C LEU A 201 -14.39 -14.21 -16.03
N LEU A 202 -14.30 -14.76 -14.81
CA LEU A 202 -13.01 -15.12 -14.20
C LEU A 202 -12.26 -16.15 -15.05
N ASP A 203 -12.93 -17.22 -15.45
CA ASP A 203 -12.33 -18.27 -16.27
C ASP A 203 -11.89 -17.74 -17.64
N SER A 204 -12.69 -16.88 -18.27
CA SER A 204 -12.36 -16.24 -19.55
C SER A 204 -11.15 -15.32 -19.44
N ALA A 205 -11.09 -14.47 -18.41
CA ALA A 205 -9.95 -13.57 -18.18
C ALA A 205 -8.66 -14.35 -17.89
N GLU A 206 -8.73 -15.42 -17.10
CA GLU A 206 -7.58 -16.30 -16.85
C GLU A 206 -7.09 -16.95 -18.15
N GLN A 207 -8.00 -17.52 -18.95
CA GLN A 207 -7.65 -18.15 -20.24
C GLN A 207 -7.02 -17.16 -21.20
N MET A 208 -7.54 -15.93 -21.26
CA MET A 208 -6.98 -14.86 -22.08
C MET A 208 -5.54 -14.54 -21.68
N LEU A 209 -5.27 -14.39 -20.38
CA LEU A 209 -3.92 -14.16 -19.87
C LEU A 209 -2.98 -15.34 -20.14
N GLU A 210 -3.45 -16.58 -19.98
CA GLU A 210 -2.68 -17.79 -20.25
C GLU A 210 -2.30 -17.97 -21.73
N MET A 211 -3.13 -17.48 -22.65
CA MET A 211 -2.80 -17.47 -24.08
C MET A 211 -1.70 -16.46 -24.42
N GLN A 212 -1.55 -15.40 -23.63
CA GLN A 212 -0.58 -14.32 -23.88
C GLN A 212 0.71 -14.50 -23.08
N PHE A 213 0.62 -15.07 -21.87
CA PHE A 213 1.71 -15.13 -20.91
C PHE A 213 1.76 -16.47 -20.19
N LYS A 214 2.96 -16.89 -19.83
CA LYS A 214 3.14 -18.04 -18.91
C LYS A 214 2.66 -17.64 -17.51
N CYS A 215 1.55 -18.22 -17.07
CA CYS A 215 0.91 -17.89 -15.81
C CYS A 215 0.92 -19.06 -14.83
N SER A 216 0.85 -18.76 -13.54
CA SER A 216 0.59 -19.71 -12.46
C SER A 216 -0.72 -19.35 -11.78
N LYS A 217 -1.72 -20.24 -11.85
CA LYS A 217 -3.00 -20.06 -11.14
C LYS A 217 -2.83 -20.42 -9.67
N MET A 218 -3.13 -19.47 -8.79
CA MET A 218 -3.08 -19.69 -7.35
C MET A 218 -4.46 -19.98 -6.75
N GLY A 219 -5.53 -19.90 -7.55
CA GLY A 219 -6.90 -20.12 -7.13
C GLY A 219 -7.42 -18.99 -6.24
N GLU A 220 -8.24 -19.32 -5.25
CA GLU A 220 -8.73 -18.34 -4.27
C GLU A 220 -7.57 -17.69 -3.50
N VAL A 221 -7.64 -16.37 -3.37
CA VAL A 221 -6.60 -15.60 -2.66
C VAL A 221 -6.53 -15.99 -1.18
N LYS A 222 -5.32 -16.31 -0.71
CA LYS A 222 -5.01 -16.55 0.71
C LYS A 222 -3.89 -15.66 1.22
N TYR A 223 -2.95 -15.33 0.34
CA TYR A 223 -1.79 -14.53 0.66
C TYR A 223 -1.43 -13.63 -0.53
N TYR A 224 -1.42 -12.32 -0.31
CA TYR A 224 -1.15 -11.33 -1.36
C TYR A 224 -0.25 -10.22 -0.80
N LEU A 225 0.88 -9.96 -1.47
CA LEU A 225 1.83 -8.90 -1.10
C LEU A 225 2.16 -8.85 0.40
N GLY A 226 2.49 -9.99 1.00
CA GLY A 226 2.84 -10.02 2.41
C GLY A 226 1.67 -9.96 3.39
N MET A 227 0.42 -10.02 2.91
CA MET A 227 -0.80 -9.96 3.70
C MET A 227 -1.59 -11.26 3.57
N HIS A 228 -2.16 -11.74 4.67
CA HIS A 228 -3.12 -12.83 4.69
C HIS A 228 -4.52 -12.28 4.41
N VAL A 229 -5.25 -12.99 3.55
CA VAL A 229 -6.64 -12.73 3.21
C VAL A 229 -7.45 -13.93 3.66
N GLU A 230 -8.24 -13.78 4.71
CA GLU A 230 -9.11 -14.82 5.23
C GLU A 230 -10.57 -14.47 4.93
N ARG A 231 -11.35 -15.43 4.46
CA ARG A 231 -12.71 -15.21 3.98
C ARG A 231 -13.66 -16.22 4.60
N ASP A 232 -14.75 -15.72 5.16
CA ASP A 232 -15.92 -16.50 5.56
C ASP A 232 -17.08 -16.05 4.65
N VAL A 233 -17.29 -16.79 3.57
CA VAL A 233 -18.27 -16.45 2.52
C VAL A 233 -19.70 -16.56 3.06
N GLU A 234 -19.98 -17.53 3.92
CA GLU A 234 -21.30 -17.72 4.53
C GLU A 234 -21.69 -16.54 5.42
N LYS A 235 -20.72 -16.01 6.19
CA LYS A 235 -20.95 -14.84 7.05
C LYS A 235 -20.73 -13.50 6.35
N GLY A 236 -20.23 -13.50 5.11
CA GLY A 236 -19.85 -12.27 4.38
C GLY A 236 -18.76 -11.47 5.10
N VAL A 237 -17.76 -12.16 5.65
CA VAL A 237 -16.64 -11.55 6.40
C VAL A 237 -15.33 -11.77 5.65
N LEU A 238 -14.55 -10.71 5.49
CA LEU A 238 -13.17 -10.78 5.00
C LEU A 238 -12.23 -10.13 6.00
N ARG A 239 -11.12 -10.80 6.32
CA ARG A 239 -10.06 -10.29 7.20
C ARG A 239 -8.77 -10.12 6.42
N LEU A 240 -8.09 -9.00 6.67
CA LEU A 240 -6.81 -8.65 6.07
C LEU A 240 -5.80 -8.33 7.17
N HIS A 241 -4.74 -9.13 7.28
CA HIS A 241 -3.76 -8.99 8.36
C HIS A 241 -2.34 -9.42 7.95
N GLN A 242 -1.35 -9.10 8.79
CA GLN A 242 0.07 -9.35 8.54
C GLN A 242 0.71 -10.09 9.72
N ARG A 243 0.02 -11.11 10.28
CA ARG A 243 0.41 -11.77 11.55
C ARG A 243 1.88 -12.20 11.55
N LYS A 244 2.27 -13.05 10.60
CA LYS A 244 3.64 -13.56 10.47
C LYS A 244 4.70 -12.47 10.31
N TYR A 245 4.38 -11.42 9.54
CA TYR A 245 5.27 -10.28 9.37
C TYR A 245 5.47 -9.55 10.70
N CYS A 246 4.38 -9.25 11.41
CA CYS A 246 4.38 -8.58 12.70
C CYS A 246 5.13 -9.40 13.78
N GLU A 247 4.92 -10.71 13.83
CA GLU A 247 5.65 -11.64 14.72
C GLU A 247 7.16 -11.60 14.43
N GLY A 248 7.53 -11.73 13.16
CA GLY A 248 8.92 -11.72 12.70
C GLY A 248 9.66 -10.39 12.91
N LEU A 249 8.96 -9.27 13.17
CA LEU A 249 9.63 -8.00 13.46
C LEU A 249 10.44 -8.06 14.76
N ALA A 250 9.90 -8.68 15.81
CA ALA A 250 10.63 -8.79 17.07
C ALA A 250 11.89 -9.64 16.89
N GLU A 251 11.81 -10.72 16.12
CA GLU A 251 12.96 -11.58 15.81
C GLU A 251 14.03 -10.84 14.99
N LYS A 252 13.60 -10.14 13.94
CA LYS A 252 14.50 -9.36 13.05
C LYS A 252 15.37 -8.35 13.81
N TYR A 253 14.86 -7.79 14.91
CA TYR A 253 15.54 -6.74 15.69
C TYR A 253 16.06 -7.21 17.05
N GLY A 254 15.97 -8.52 17.37
CA GLY A 254 16.42 -9.06 18.65
C GLY A 254 15.63 -8.53 19.86
N LEU A 255 14.31 -8.42 19.73
CA LEU A 255 13.41 -7.82 20.72
C LEU A 255 12.42 -8.83 21.33
N GLN A 256 12.66 -10.14 21.18
CA GLN A 256 11.74 -11.20 21.62
C GLN A 256 11.54 -11.22 23.14
N ASP A 257 12.59 -10.96 23.92
CA ASP A 257 12.56 -10.99 25.39
C ASP A 257 12.00 -9.70 26.02
N GLY A 258 11.53 -8.77 25.19
CA GLY A 258 10.98 -7.50 25.67
C GLY A 258 9.58 -7.64 26.27
N GLY A 259 9.22 -6.73 27.18
CA GLY A 259 7.83 -6.60 27.65
C GLY A 259 6.85 -6.35 26.50
N LYS A 260 5.56 -6.63 26.73
CA LYS A 260 4.46 -6.46 25.75
C LYS A 260 3.70 -5.15 25.99
N PRO A 261 4.01 -4.07 25.25
CA PRO A 261 3.31 -2.80 25.40
C PRO A 261 1.82 -2.94 25.09
N ALA A 262 0.96 -2.28 25.86
CA ALA A 262 -0.46 -2.16 25.52
C ALA A 262 -0.78 -0.98 24.59
N THR A 263 0.16 -0.04 24.44
CA THR A 263 0.04 1.15 23.57
C THR A 263 1.26 1.30 22.66
N PRO A 264 1.10 1.87 21.45
CA PRO A 264 2.19 2.10 20.50
C PRO A 264 3.37 2.89 21.07
N LEU A 265 3.10 3.99 21.79
CA LEU A 265 4.09 4.89 22.37
C LEU A 265 3.93 4.99 23.90
N PRO A 266 5.01 5.31 24.64
CA PRO A 266 4.96 5.49 26.09
C PRO A 266 4.06 6.67 26.50
N SER A 267 3.55 6.65 27.74
CA SER A 267 2.83 7.80 28.29
C SER A 267 3.77 9.00 28.46
N GLY A 268 3.28 10.22 28.21
CA GLY A 268 4.06 11.46 28.25
C GLY A 268 5.04 11.66 27.09
N PHE A 269 5.36 10.60 26.33
CA PHE A 269 6.34 10.67 25.25
C PHE A 269 5.88 11.57 24.10
N THR A 270 6.76 12.47 23.68
CA THR A 270 6.57 13.38 22.54
C THR A 270 7.74 13.23 21.59
N VAL A 271 7.47 13.13 20.29
CA VAL A 271 8.52 13.07 19.27
C VAL A 271 8.84 14.48 18.81
N GLU A 272 10.00 15.00 19.21
CA GLU A 272 10.54 16.31 18.80
C GLU A 272 11.98 16.15 18.30
N PRO A 273 12.48 17.03 17.42
CA PRO A 273 13.89 17.04 17.04
C PRO A 273 14.80 17.17 18.28
N CYS A 274 15.86 16.35 18.34
CA CYS A 274 16.84 16.43 19.42
C CYS A 274 18.03 17.33 19.07
N ALA A 275 18.79 17.74 20.10
CA ALA A 275 20.04 18.46 19.91
C ALA A 275 21.12 17.55 19.29
N ASP A 276 22.12 18.14 18.67
CA ASP A 276 23.18 17.41 17.95
C ASP A 276 23.94 16.41 18.83
N GLU A 277 24.13 16.74 20.11
CA GLU A 277 24.81 15.92 21.12
C GLU A 277 24.01 14.68 21.53
N GLU A 278 22.69 14.69 21.31
CA GLU A 278 21.76 13.61 21.67
C GLU A 278 21.50 12.64 20.51
N VAL A 279 22.02 12.94 19.31
CA VAL A 279 21.83 12.11 18.11
C VAL A 279 22.62 10.82 18.27
N VAL A 280 21.95 9.69 18.06
CA VAL A 280 22.58 8.37 18.13
C VAL A 280 23.63 8.17 17.03
N GLY A 281 24.59 7.27 17.28
CA GLY A 281 25.63 6.92 16.31
C GLY A 281 25.09 6.26 15.03
N GLU A 282 25.96 6.15 14.02
CA GLU A 282 25.59 5.66 12.67
C GLU A 282 24.89 4.29 12.67
N SER A 283 25.37 3.35 13.48
CA SER A 283 24.81 2.01 13.58
C SER A 283 23.37 2.03 14.09
N ASP A 284 23.13 2.78 15.17
CA ASP A 284 21.79 2.94 15.76
C ASP A 284 20.86 3.72 14.84
N ARG A 285 21.38 4.70 14.10
CA ARG A 285 20.61 5.42 13.08
C ARG A 285 20.15 4.50 11.95
N LYS A 286 21.03 3.60 11.46
CA LYS A 286 20.65 2.58 10.47
C LYS A 286 19.62 1.61 11.03
N LEU A 287 19.77 1.20 12.29
CA LEU A 287 18.81 0.35 12.98
C LEU A 287 17.44 1.04 13.10
N PHE A 288 17.41 2.30 13.54
CA PHE A 288 16.21 3.13 13.62
C PHE A 288 15.51 3.24 12.27
N HIS A 289 16.26 3.60 11.22
CA HIS A 289 15.73 3.73 9.86
C HIS A 289 15.12 2.41 9.35
N SER A 290 15.79 1.28 9.61
CA SER A 290 15.28 -0.05 9.28
C SER A 290 13.98 -0.38 10.03
N MET A 291 13.91 -0.11 11.33
CA MET A 291 12.71 -0.34 12.15
C MET A 291 11.54 0.52 11.66
N VAL A 292 11.74 1.83 11.48
CA VAL A 292 10.71 2.74 10.98
C VAL A 292 10.22 2.32 9.60
N GLY A 293 11.11 1.93 8.69
CA GLY A 293 10.72 1.42 7.37
C GLY A 293 9.85 0.16 7.45
N SER A 294 10.17 -0.76 8.36
CA SER A 294 9.38 -1.99 8.56
C SER A 294 8.03 -1.68 9.20
N LEU A 295 7.99 -0.80 10.20
CA LEU A 295 6.74 -0.35 10.81
C LEU A 295 5.85 0.39 9.81
N ASN A 296 6.45 1.18 8.92
CA ASN A 296 5.72 1.91 7.88
C ASN A 296 5.07 0.97 6.85
N TYR A 297 5.67 -0.21 6.61
CA TYR A 297 5.02 -1.23 5.80
C TYR A 297 3.72 -1.71 6.46
N ALA A 298 3.77 -2.14 7.72
CA ALA A 298 2.56 -2.55 8.44
C ALA A 298 1.52 -1.43 8.54
N ALA A 299 1.97 -0.22 8.87
CA ALA A 299 1.13 0.96 9.07
C ALA A 299 0.32 1.37 7.83
N ASN A 300 0.84 1.12 6.63
CA ASN A 300 0.19 1.50 5.37
C ASN A 300 -0.67 0.39 4.76
N HIS A 301 -0.55 -0.85 5.23
CA HIS A 301 -1.25 -2.00 4.64
C HIS A 301 -2.39 -2.49 5.52
N THR A 302 -2.11 -2.92 6.75
CA THR A 302 -3.12 -3.57 7.62
C THR A 302 -3.15 -3.06 9.06
N ARG A 303 -2.25 -2.16 9.45
CA ARG A 303 -2.13 -1.64 10.83
C ARG A 303 -2.34 -0.11 10.92
N PRO A 304 -3.52 0.42 10.56
CA PRO A 304 -3.79 1.85 10.71
C PRO A 304 -3.57 2.39 12.13
N ASP A 305 -3.72 1.54 13.15
CA ASP A 305 -3.54 1.87 14.56
C ASP A 305 -2.15 2.40 14.92
N ILE A 306 -1.12 2.04 14.17
CA ILE A 306 0.24 2.56 14.40
C ILE A 306 0.60 3.73 13.48
N ALA A 307 -0.29 4.15 12.58
CA ALA A 307 0.01 5.17 11.57
C ALA A 307 0.49 6.49 12.18
N PHE A 308 -0.14 6.93 13.28
CA PHE A 308 0.32 8.10 14.04
C PHE A 308 1.75 7.91 14.56
N SER A 309 1.99 6.85 15.33
CA SER A 309 3.27 6.60 15.98
C SER A 309 4.40 6.44 14.98
N THR A 310 4.16 5.69 13.90
CA THR A 310 5.13 5.52 12.82
C THR A 310 5.38 6.84 12.08
N SER A 311 4.35 7.64 11.77
CA SER A 311 4.54 8.94 11.12
C SER A 311 5.34 9.91 11.99
N ARG A 312 5.14 9.89 13.31
CA ARG A 312 5.91 10.73 14.23
C ARG A 312 7.38 10.30 14.26
N LEU A 313 7.67 9.01 14.45
CA LEU A 313 9.05 8.49 14.44
C LEU A 313 9.74 8.71 13.08
N ALA A 314 9.01 8.61 11.96
CA ALA A 314 9.56 8.89 10.64
C ALA A 314 10.00 10.36 10.47
N SER A 315 9.39 11.30 11.20
CA SER A 315 9.76 12.72 11.12
C SER A 315 11.15 13.05 11.68
N VAL A 316 11.72 12.15 12.48
CA VAL A 316 13.06 12.28 13.10
C VAL A 316 14.06 11.25 12.58
N VAL A 317 13.73 10.52 11.50
CA VAL A 317 14.50 9.36 11.01
C VAL A 317 15.95 9.67 10.63
N SER A 318 16.24 10.90 10.22
CA SER A 318 17.59 11.33 9.87
C SER A 318 18.47 11.61 11.09
N ARG A 319 17.88 11.97 12.23
CA ARG A 319 18.56 12.43 13.45
C ARG A 319 17.80 11.95 14.70
N PRO A 320 17.71 10.63 14.96
CA PRO A 320 16.98 10.13 16.12
C PRO A 320 17.81 10.25 17.41
N SER A 321 17.14 10.50 18.53
CA SER A 321 17.73 10.40 19.87
C SER A 321 17.67 8.98 20.45
N HIS A 322 18.37 8.73 21.54
CA HIS A 322 18.31 7.43 22.23
C HIS A 322 16.88 7.11 22.72
N GLU A 323 16.17 8.10 23.27
CA GLU A 323 14.78 7.93 23.72
C GLU A 323 13.85 7.56 22.55
N GLN A 324 14.05 8.16 21.38
CA GLN A 324 13.29 7.86 20.18
C GLN A 324 13.59 6.46 19.65
N LEU A 325 14.85 6.03 19.72
CA LEU A 325 15.24 4.66 19.39
C LEU A 325 14.53 3.64 20.29
N GLU A 326 14.46 3.89 21.59
CA GLU A 326 13.71 3.04 22.53
C GLU A 326 12.20 3.07 22.25
N ALA A 327 11.64 4.23 21.88
CA ALA A 327 10.25 4.31 21.45
C ALA A 327 9.97 3.50 20.16
N ALA A 328 10.90 3.49 19.20
CA ALA A 328 10.79 2.65 18.01
C ALA A 328 10.86 1.14 18.34
N LYS A 329 11.78 0.73 19.24
CA LYS A 329 11.86 -0.64 19.74
C LYS A 329 10.56 -1.03 20.47
N ARG A 330 10.01 -0.15 21.29
CA ARG A 330 8.69 -0.34 21.93
C ARG A 330 7.61 -0.56 20.90
N LEU A 331 7.55 0.26 19.84
CA LEU A 331 6.53 0.13 18.80
C LEU A 331 6.65 -1.20 18.05
N VAL A 332 7.86 -1.70 17.80
CA VAL A 332 8.07 -3.05 17.26
C VAL A 332 7.49 -4.11 18.21
N ARG A 333 7.77 -4.03 19.51
CA ARG A 333 7.22 -4.96 20.50
C ARG A 333 5.71 -4.90 20.58
N TYR A 334 5.11 -3.70 20.49
CA TYR A 334 3.66 -3.52 20.42
C TYR A 334 3.07 -4.26 19.21
N VAL A 335 3.62 -4.01 18.01
CA VAL A 335 3.14 -4.61 16.76
C VAL A 335 3.23 -6.13 16.80
N SER A 336 4.33 -6.68 17.33
CA SER A 336 4.53 -8.12 17.51
C SER A 336 3.59 -8.70 18.57
N ALA A 337 3.41 -8.03 19.72
CA ALA A 337 2.49 -8.47 20.77
C ALA A 337 1.02 -8.47 20.33
N THR A 338 0.65 -7.62 19.37
CA THR A 338 -0.69 -7.54 18.80
C THR A 338 -0.73 -8.04 17.34
N ALA A 339 0.10 -9.03 16.98
CA ALA A 339 0.21 -9.51 15.61
C ALA A 339 -1.08 -10.14 15.06
N SER A 340 -1.96 -10.62 15.93
CA SER A 340 -3.31 -11.10 15.60
C SER A 340 -4.28 -10.00 15.15
N VAL A 341 -3.94 -8.73 15.33
CA VAL A 341 -4.80 -7.63 14.92
C VAL A 341 -4.72 -7.41 13.40
N GLY A 342 -5.88 -7.25 12.76
CA GLY A 342 -5.99 -6.83 11.36
C GLY A 342 -7.30 -6.11 11.05
N LEU A 343 -7.49 -5.82 9.77
CA LEU A 343 -8.72 -5.22 9.25
C LEU A 343 -9.78 -6.28 9.01
N GLU A 344 -11.05 -5.89 9.14
CA GLU A 344 -12.18 -6.74 8.84
C GLU A 344 -13.26 -5.97 8.08
N TYR A 345 -13.78 -6.58 7.03
CA TYR A 345 -14.85 -6.04 6.21
C TYR A 345 -16.06 -6.98 6.29
N SER A 346 -17.22 -6.44 6.62
CA SER A 346 -18.49 -7.18 6.56
C SER A 346 -19.70 -6.26 6.52
N GLY A 347 -20.79 -6.73 5.91
CA GLY A 347 -22.05 -5.99 5.87
C GLY A 347 -22.65 -5.79 7.26
N VAL A 348 -22.46 -6.74 8.17
CA VAL A 348 -22.89 -6.62 9.57
C VAL A 348 -22.18 -5.47 10.27
N ARG A 349 -20.86 -5.37 10.13
CA ARG A 349 -20.06 -4.34 10.80
C ARG A 349 -20.43 -2.94 10.33
N GLN A 350 -20.68 -2.79 9.04
CA GLN A 350 -21.18 -1.54 8.45
C GLN A 350 -22.53 -1.12 9.04
N ARG A 351 -23.48 -2.06 9.16
CA ARG A 351 -24.79 -1.81 9.79
C ARG A 351 -24.65 -1.39 11.26
N LEU A 352 -23.77 -2.05 12.02
CA LEU A 352 -23.54 -1.73 13.42
C LEU A 352 -22.94 -0.34 13.64
N GLN A 353 -22.10 0.16 12.71
CA GLN A 353 -21.51 1.50 12.82
C GLN A 353 -22.52 2.64 12.61
N ARG A 354 -23.57 2.44 11.81
CA ARG A 354 -24.59 3.48 11.52
C ARG A 354 -25.93 3.29 12.25
N GLY A 355 -26.06 2.23 13.05
CA GLY A 355 -27.35 1.81 13.62
C GLY A 355 -28.09 0.91 12.62
N ALA A 356 -28.49 -0.28 13.06
CA ALA A 356 -28.92 -1.37 12.19
C ALA A 356 -30.18 -1.12 11.33
N ALA A 357 -30.88 0.00 11.53
CA ALA A 357 -32.20 0.25 10.95
C ALA A 357 -32.18 0.77 9.49
N ASP A 358 -31.11 1.45 9.06
CA ASP A 358 -31.15 2.25 7.82
C ASP A 358 -30.32 1.67 6.66
N VAL A 359 -29.62 0.55 6.86
CA VAL A 359 -28.64 0.03 5.89
C VAL A 359 -29.07 -1.33 5.34
N LYS A 360 -29.35 -1.40 4.03
CA LYS A 360 -29.77 -2.63 3.34
C LYS A 360 -28.60 -3.61 3.21
N SER A 361 -28.90 -4.90 3.06
CA SER A 361 -27.86 -5.91 2.80
C SER A 361 -27.19 -5.64 1.45
N GLY A 362 -25.85 -5.62 1.42
CA GLY A 362 -25.07 -5.36 0.20
C GLY A 362 -24.89 -3.87 -0.15
N GLU A 363 -25.48 -2.95 0.61
CA GLU A 363 -25.35 -1.50 0.36
C GLU A 363 -23.92 -1.02 0.67
N MET A 364 -23.32 -0.27 -0.25
CA MET A 364 -21.99 0.34 -0.08
C MET A 364 -22.13 1.74 0.52
N LEU A 365 -21.69 1.90 1.77
CA LEU A 365 -21.73 3.20 2.45
C LEU A 365 -20.32 3.59 2.81
N LEU A 366 -19.79 4.53 2.02
CA LEU A 366 -18.56 5.20 2.33
C LEU A 366 -18.83 6.19 3.47
N SER A 367 -17.93 6.22 4.45
CA SER A 367 -17.91 7.26 5.48
C SER A 367 -16.48 7.69 5.76
N CYS A 368 -16.32 8.90 6.29
CA CYS A 368 -15.01 9.42 6.65
C CYS A 368 -15.06 10.09 8.01
N TYR A 369 -13.99 9.95 8.76
CA TYR A 369 -13.76 10.64 10.02
C TYR A 369 -12.51 11.50 9.87
N THR A 370 -12.57 12.74 10.33
CA THR A 370 -11.44 13.67 10.32
C THR A 370 -11.23 14.27 11.70
N ASP A 371 -9.97 14.47 12.08
CA ASP A 371 -9.57 15.07 13.35
C ASP A 371 -8.23 15.81 13.17
N ALA A 372 -7.93 16.75 14.05
CA ALA A 372 -6.64 17.41 14.11
C ALA A 372 -6.19 17.72 15.55
N SER A 373 -4.94 17.39 15.86
CA SER A 373 -4.32 17.78 17.12
C SER A 373 -3.63 19.14 16.98
N PHE A 374 -4.24 20.20 17.51
CA PHE A 374 -3.76 21.58 17.41
C PHE A 374 -2.40 21.76 18.11
N ASN A 375 -1.45 22.38 17.41
CA ASN A 375 -0.12 22.73 17.93
C ASN A 375 0.61 21.54 18.58
N SER A 376 0.41 20.35 18.01
CA SER A 376 0.95 19.10 18.52
C SER A 376 2.42 18.86 18.16
N VAL A 377 2.96 19.64 17.21
CA VAL A 377 4.38 19.62 16.83
C VAL A 377 5.01 20.90 17.36
N LYS A 378 5.67 20.82 18.51
CA LYS A 378 6.12 22.02 19.22
C LYS A 378 7.25 22.74 18.48
N ALA A 379 8.10 21.99 17.77
CA ALA A 379 9.25 22.54 17.08
C ALA A 379 8.93 23.66 16.07
N ASP A 380 7.78 23.59 15.39
CA ASP A 380 7.39 24.55 14.35
C ASP A 380 5.96 25.09 14.49
N GLY A 381 5.27 24.76 15.60
CA GLY A 381 3.91 25.20 15.87
C GLY A 381 2.85 24.53 15.00
N THR A 382 3.21 23.53 14.20
CA THR A 382 2.27 22.84 13.32
C THR A 382 1.47 21.76 14.05
N SER A 383 0.43 21.28 13.38
CA SER A 383 -0.53 20.32 13.92
C SER A 383 -0.42 18.97 13.21
N ILE A 384 -0.89 17.90 13.85
CA ILE A 384 -1.10 16.61 13.18
C ILE A 384 -2.55 16.54 12.75
N GLY A 385 -2.79 16.40 11.44
CA GLY A 385 -4.11 16.10 10.89
C GLY A 385 -4.22 14.63 10.55
N GLY A 386 -5.41 14.08 10.72
CA GLY A 386 -5.70 12.69 10.42
C GLY A 386 -7.06 12.50 9.76
N TYR A 387 -7.19 11.41 9.01
CA TYR A 387 -8.48 10.92 8.56
C TYR A 387 -8.49 9.41 8.45
N VAL A 388 -9.69 8.84 8.49
CA VAL A 388 -9.95 7.45 8.13
C VAL A 388 -11.26 7.36 7.35
N CYS A 389 -11.21 6.72 6.19
CA CYS A 389 -12.36 6.39 5.37
C CYS A 389 -12.71 4.92 5.55
N LEU A 390 -13.97 4.64 5.83
CA LEU A 390 -14.49 3.31 6.11
C LEU A 390 -15.43 2.85 4.99
N LEU A 391 -15.31 1.59 4.61
CA LEU A 391 -16.23 0.88 3.71
C LEU A 391 -16.38 -0.56 4.22
N GLY A 392 -17.60 -1.10 4.25
CA GLY A 392 -17.85 -2.43 4.84
C GLY A 392 -17.49 -2.52 6.32
N GLY A 393 -17.53 -1.40 7.04
CA GLY A 393 -17.14 -1.32 8.45
C GLY A 393 -15.63 -1.38 8.72
N GLY A 394 -14.80 -1.54 7.68
CA GLY A 394 -13.35 -1.62 7.71
C GLY A 394 -12.68 -0.34 7.17
N ALA A 395 -11.51 0.05 7.69
CA ALA A 395 -10.74 1.14 7.10
C ALA A 395 -10.17 0.77 5.74
N VAL A 396 -10.52 1.54 4.71
CA VAL A 396 -10.01 1.38 3.33
C VAL A 396 -8.98 2.44 2.94
N SER A 397 -9.05 3.62 3.54
CA SER A 397 -8.04 4.67 3.40
C SER A 397 -7.84 5.40 4.72
N TRP A 398 -6.60 5.75 5.05
CA TRP A 398 -6.32 6.52 6.26
C TRP A 398 -5.05 7.33 6.10
N ARG A 399 -4.88 8.31 6.98
CA ARG A 399 -3.67 9.11 7.05
C ARG A 399 -3.47 9.68 8.43
N SER A 400 -2.21 9.70 8.87
CA SER A 400 -1.70 10.57 9.92
C SER A 400 -0.58 11.40 9.32
N LYS A 401 -0.67 12.74 9.39
CA LYS A 401 0.36 13.60 8.80
C LYS A 401 0.47 14.93 9.50
N LYS A 402 1.71 15.42 9.64
CA LYS A 402 1.99 16.82 9.95
C LYS A 402 1.36 17.72 8.89
N GLN A 403 0.56 18.68 9.34
CA GLN A 403 -0.02 19.70 8.47
C GLN A 403 1.10 20.60 7.94
N ASN A 404 1.02 20.94 6.66
CA ASN A 404 2.06 21.73 6.00
C ASN A 404 2.02 23.22 6.38
N GLU A 405 0.94 23.68 7.01
CA GLU A 405 0.72 25.07 7.40
C GLU A 405 0.37 25.12 8.89
N VAL A 406 0.77 26.20 9.56
CA VAL A 406 0.39 26.47 10.94
C VAL A 406 -1.04 27.00 10.95
N GLY A 407 -1.93 26.33 11.68
CA GLY A 407 -3.26 26.87 11.96
C GLY A 407 -3.20 27.81 13.17
N LEU A 408 -4.01 28.86 13.17
CA LEU A 408 -4.06 29.86 14.24
C LEU A 408 -5.04 29.48 15.35
N SER A 409 -5.86 28.45 15.14
CA SER A 409 -6.79 27.92 16.13
C SER A 409 -7.07 26.43 15.89
N SER A 410 -7.60 25.74 16.90
CA SER A 410 -8.11 24.37 16.74
C SER A 410 -9.17 24.29 15.63
N CYS A 411 -10.05 25.29 15.52
CA CYS A 411 -11.04 25.35 14.44
C CYS A 411 -10.38 25.33 13.05
N GLU A 412 -9.29 26.09 12.85
CA GLU A 412 -8.61 26.16 11.56
C GLU A 412 -7.91 24.83 11.23
N THR A 413 -7.25 24.19 12.20
CA THR A 413 -6.56 22.92 11.97
C THR A 413 -7.51 21.77 11.69
N GLU A 414 -8.67 21.76 12.36
CA GLU A 414 -9.75 20.83 12.09
C GLU A 414 -10.34 21.05 10.69
N TYR A 415 -10.53 22.31 10.31
CA TYR A 415 -10.99 22.66 8.97
C TYR A 415 -10.00 22.25 7.86
N MET A 416 -8.70 22.33 8.13
CA MET A 416 -7.66 21.81 7.25
C MET A 416 -7.69 20.28 7.16
N ALA A 417 -7.85 19.56 8.28
CA ALA A 417 -8.00 18.11 8.28
C ALA A 417 -9.26 17.67 7.51
N LEU A 418 -10.37 18.39 7.70
CA LEU A 418 -11.61 18.19 6.96
C LEU A 418 -11.39 18.32 5.45
N HIS A 419 -10.67 19.35 5.00
CA HIS A 419 -10.31 19.51 3.59
C HIS A 419 -9.51 18.30 3.06
N HIS A 420 -8.58 17.75 3.86
CA HIS A 420 -7.81 16.57 3.45
C HIS A 420 -8.66 15.31 3.36
N GLY A 421 -9.52 15.04 4.36
CA GLY A 421 -10.45 13.91 4.32
C GLY A 421 -11.46 14.03 3.17
N ALA A 422 -11.99 15.22 2.91
CA ALA A 422 -12.92 15.46 1.81
C ALA A 422 -12.31 15.18 0.43
N LYS A 423 -11.02 15.50 0.21
CA LYS A 423 -10.33 15.12 -1.04
C LYS A 423 -10.24 13.61 -1.22
N GLU A 424 -9.96 12.88 -0.14
CA GLU A 424 -9.90 11.42 -0.19
C GLU A 424 -11.28 10.84 -0.52
N VAL A 425 -12.33 11.38 0.10
CA VAL A 425 -13.72 10.99 -0.18
C VAL A 425 -14.09 11.20 -1.64
N VAL A 426 -13.76 12.36 -2.23
CA VAL A 426 -14.02 12.63 -3.65
C VAL A 426 -13.32 11.60 -4.54
N TRP A 427 -12.06 11.26 -4.25
CA TRP A 427 -11.34 10.24 -5.02
C TRP A 427 -11.98 8.85 -4.85
N LEU A 428 -12.35 8.46 -3.63
CA LEU A 428 -13.01 7.19 -3.35
C LEU A 428 -14.39 7.07 -4.01
N ARG A 429 -15.18 8.16 -4.05
CA ARG A 429 -16.48 8.19 -4.73
C ARG A 429 -16.32 7.94 -6.22
N ARG A 430 -15.37 8.61 -6.88
CA ARG A 430 -15.06 8.38 -8.30
C ARG A 430 -14.61 6.95 -8.57
N LEU A 431 -13.76 6.39 -7.68
CA LEU A 431 -13.37 5.00 -7.79
C LEU A 431 -14.60 4.09 -7.70
N LEU A 432 -15.46 4.26 -6.69
CA LEU A 432 -16.67 3.46 -6.53
C LEU A 432 -17.64 3.59 -7.73
N GLU A 433 -17.76 4.79 -8.30
CA GLU A 433 -18.52 5.03 -9.54
C GLU A 433 -17.95 4.23 -10.72
N GLU A 434 -16.62 4.26 -10.95
CA GLU A 434 -15.98 3.43 -11.99
C GLU A 434 -16.18 1.93 -11.76
N LEU A 435 -16.24 1.50 -10.50
CA LEU A 435 -16.46 0.11 -10.10
C LEU A 435 -17.93 -0.34 -10.20
N GLY A 436 -18.85 0.54 -10.64
CA GLY A 436 -20.28 0.22 -10.76
C GLY A 436 -21.02 0.14 -9.42
N VAL A 437 -20.41 0.61 -8.33
CA VAL A 437 -20.94 0.60 -6.96
C VAL A 437 -20.92 2.01 -6.34
N GLY A 438 -21.10 3.02 -7.19
CA GLY A 438 -21.14 4.42 -6.79
C GLY A 438 -22.26 4.72 -5.78
N GLN A 439 -22.03 5.73 -4.96
CA GLN A 439 -23.01 6.19 -3.98
C GLN A 439 -23.68 7.47 -4.50
N GLU A 440 -25.01 7.46 -4.69
CA GLU A 440 -25.74 8.66 -5.14
C GLU A 440 -25.74 9.75 -4.06
N GLU A 441 -26.10 9.38 -2.83
CA GLU A 441 -26.14 10.31 -1.71
C GLU A 441 -24.74 10.84 -1.33
N PRO A 442 -24.63 12.08 -0.83
CA PRO A 442 -23.37 12.61 -0.35
C PRO A 442 -22.76 11.75 0.77
N THR A 443 -21.44 11.55 0.72
CA THR A 443 -20.71 10.77 1.71
C THR A 443 -20.64 11.55 3.03
N VAL A 444 -20.96 10.88 4.14
CA VAL A 444 -20.89 11.51 5.46
C VAL A 444 -19.44 11.62 5.91
N VAL A 445 -19.04 12.84 6.27
CA VAL A 445 -17.74 13.15 6.87
C VAL A 445 -17.98 13.67 8.28
N PHE A 446 -17.50 12.91 9.26
CA PHE A 446 -17.62 13.17 10.68
C PHE A 446 -16.45 14.01 11.19
N CYS A 447 -16.77 15.09 11.91
CA CYS A 447 -15.81 15.96 12.60
C CYS A 447 -16.39 16.30 13.97
N ASP A 448 -15.58 16.28 15.02
CA ASP A 448 -16.02 16.58 16.39
C ASP A 448 -15.91 18.08 16.74
N ASN A 449 -15.32 18.90 15.87
CA ASN A 449 -15.23 20.35 16.05
C ASN A 449 -16.42 21.08 15.42
N GLU A 450 -17.38 21.50 16.26
CA GLU A 450 -18.57 22.23 15.80
C GLU A 450 -18.25 23.52 15.05
N SER A 451 -17.20 24.24 15.47
CA SER A 451 -16.80 25.51 14.85
C SER A 451 -16.31 25.29 13.43
N ALA A 452 -15.52 24.25 13.19
CA ALA A 452 -15.06 23.86 11.86
C ALA A 452 -16.22 23.42 10.95
N VAL A 453 -17.18 22.66 11.48
CA VAL A 453 -18.39 22.26 10.75
C VAL A 453 -19.26 23.47 10.42
N LYS A 454 -19.50 24.37 11.38
CA LYS A 454 -20.24 25.62 11.15
C LYS A 454 -19.54 26.51 10.12
N LEU A 455 -18.21 26.60 10.19
CA LEU A 455 -17.39 27.34 9.23
C LEU A 455 -17.46 26.76 7.82
N ALA A 456 -17.57 25.43 7.69
CA ALA A 456 -17.78 24.78 6.41
C ALA A 456 -19.16 25.10 5.84
N LYS A 457 -20.22 24.98 6.65
CA LYS A 457 -21.61 25.17 6.21
C LYS A 457 -21.98 26.63 5.91
N ASN A 458 -21.42 27.59 6.66
CA ASN A 458 -21.83 28.99 6.57
C ASN A 458 -20.68 29.90 6.09
N ALA A 459 -20.91 30.62 4.99
CA ALA A 459 -19.96 31.62 4.47
C ALA A 459 -19.96 32.96 5.24
N CYS A 460 -20.92 33.17 6.16
CA CYS A 460 -21.19 34.46 6.78
C CYS A 460 -20.19 34.92 7.85
N LEU A 461 -19.24 34.09 8.29
CA LEU A 461 -18.21 34.44 9.28
C LEU A 461 -17.03 35.23 8.70
N HIS A 462 -17.28 36.01 7.65
CA HIS A 462 -16.25 36.58 6.77
C HIS A 462 -15.27 37.51 7.50
N GLY A 463 -15.67 38.17 8.59
CA GLY A 463 -14.78 39.02 9.40
C GLY A 463 -13.74 38.23 10.20
N LEU A 464 -14.12 37.09 10.75
CA LEU A 464 -13.29 36.28 11.65
C LEU A 464 -12.39 35.30 10.89
N THR A 465 -12.70 34.99 9.64
CA THR A 465 -11.97 33.95 8.87
C THR A 465 -11.19 34.49 7.68
N LYS A 466 -10.97 35.81 7.58
CA LYS A 466 -10.20 36.42 6.46
C LYS A 466 -8.78 35.89 6.35
N HIS A 467 -8.19 35.48 7.46
CA HIS A 467 -6.84 34.94 7.52
C HIS A 467 -6.76 33.51 6.96
N ILE A 468 -7.88 32.76 6.92
CA ILE A 468 -7.92 31.38 6.44
C ILE A 468 -7.75 31.39 4.92
N ARG A 469 -6.76 30.65 4.42
CA ARG A 469 -6.46 30.61 3.00
C ARG A 469 -7.64 30.07 2.18
N PRO A 470 -7.97 30.67 1.01
CA PRO A 470 -9.12 30.28 0.20
C PRO A 470 -9.19 28.79 -0.18
N LYS A 471 -8.04 28.13 -0.35
CA LYS A 471 -7.99 26.70 -0.70
C LYS A 471 -8.69 25.81 0.33
N TRP A 472 -8.69 26.17 1.61
CA TRP A 472 -9.34 25.40 2.67
C TRP A 472 -10.87 25.48 2.56
N HIS A 473 -11.39 26.58 2.00
CA HIS A 473 -12.82 26.73 1.69
C HIS A 473 -13.31 25.86 0.53
N TRP A 474 -12.43 25.11 -0.15
CA TRP A 474 -12.84 24.18 -1.20
C TRP A 474 -13.88 23.16 -0.72
N VAL A 475 -13.83 22.73 0.55
CA VAL A 475 -14.81 21.79 1.13
C VAL A 475 -16.25 22.31 1.03
N ARG A 476 -16.45 23.64 1.06
CA ARG A 476 -17.79 24.25 0.94
C ARG A 476 -18.45 23.96 -0.41
N ARG A 477 -17.64 23.75 -1.47
CA ARG A 477 -18.14 23.48 -2.82
C ARG A 477 -18.64 22.03 -2.98
N LEU A 478 -18.22 21.15 -2.07
CA LEU A 478 -18.58 19.73 -2.06
C LEU A 478 -19.86 19.46 -1.25
N LEU A 479 -20.24 20.40 -0.38
CA LEU A 479 -21.39 20.25 0.51
C LEU A 479 -22.66 20.02 -0.30
N ASP A 480 -23.45 19.05 0.17
CA ASP A 480 -24.74 18.65 -0.39
C ASP A 480 -24.66 18.17 -1.84
N LYS A 481 -23.45 17.82 -2.30
CA LYS A 481 -23.18 17.19 -3.61
C LYS A 481 -22.41 15.89 -3.44
N GLU A 482 -21.20 15.97 -2.91
CA GLU A 482 -20.30 14.82 -2.73
C GLU A 482 -20.10 14.50 -1.24
N VAL A 483 -20.22 15.51 -0.37
CA VAL A 483 -19.94 15.42 1.06
C VAL A 483 -21.08 16.00 1.89
N ARG A 484 -21.46 15.29 2.96
CA ARG A 484 -22.33 15.80 4.03
C ARG A 484 -21.56 15.82 5.35
N LEU A 485 -21.57 16.96 6.05
CA LEU A 485 -20.85 17.10 7.32
C LEU A 485 -21.77 16.82 8.52
N GLU A 486 -21.31 15.93 9.39
CA GLU A 486 -22.00 15.59 10.64
C GLU A 486 -21.05 15.73 11.84
N ILE A 487 -21.61 16.18 12.95
CA ILE A 487 -20.86 16.26 14.22
C ILE A 487 -20.85 14.87 14.84
N VAL A 488 -19.68 14.41 15.26
CA VAL A 488 -19.52 13.17 16.03
C VAL A 488 -19.07 13.48 17.44
N LYS A 489 -19.52 12.67 18.42
CA LYS A 489 -19.00 12.77 19.78
C LYS A 489 -17.55 12.29 19.81
N THR A 490 -16.69 12.95 20.60
CA THR A 490 -15.26 12.62 20.71
C THR A 490 -15.02 11.12 20.96
N HIS A 491 -15.82 10.48 21.81
CA HIS A 491 -15.64 9.06 22.11
C HIS A 491 -16.06 8.10 20.98
N GLN A 492 -16.65 8.61 19.89
CA GLN A 492 -17.00 7.89 18.65
C GLN A 492 -16.13 8.35 17.47
N GLN A 493 -15.12 9.18 17.72
CA GLN A 493 -14.24 9.74 16.70
C GLN A 493 -13.18 8.70 16.28
N ALA A 494 -13.40 8.05 15.13
CA ALA A 494 -12.47 7.05 14.62
C ALA A 494 -11.12 7.66 14.20
N ALA A 495 -11.07 8.98 13.94
CA ALA A 495 -9.86 9.67 13.51
C ALA A 495 -8.86 9.98 14.65
N ASP A 496 -9.27 9.85 15.93
CA ASP A 496 -8.45 10.25 17.09
C ASP A 496 -7.11 9.50 17.15
N ILE A 497 -7.10 8.19 16.85
CA ILE A 497 -5.87 7.37 16.85
C ILE A 497 -4.84 7.82 15.81
N PHE A 498 -5.24 8.65 14.84
CA PHE A 498 -4.37 9.15 13.78
C PHE A 498 -3.77 10.52 14.07
N THR A 499 -4.19 11.21 15.13
CA THR A 499 -3.76 12.58 15.43
C THR A 499 -3.02 12.72 16.75
N LYS A 500 -3.30 11.82 17.70
CA LYS A 500 -2.77 11.90 19.05
C LYS A 500 -2.53 10.52 19.63
N ARG A 501 -1.64 10.47 20.63
CA ARG A 501 -1.43 9.29 21.44
C ARG A 501 -2.59 9.16 22.43
N LEU A 502 -3.21 7.97 22.48
CA LEU A 502 -4.31 7.68 23.38
C LEU A 502 -3.88 6.77 24.53
N ALA A 503 -4.65 6.80 25.62
CA ALA A 503 -4.58 5.77 26.65
C ALA A 503 -5.05 4.43 26.08
N GLU A 504 -4.70 3.32 26.74
CA GLU A 504 -4.98 1.97 26.24
C GLU A 504 -6.46 1.76 25.85
N ALA A 505 -7.40 2.10 26.74
CA ALA A 505 -8.83 1.91 26.48
C ALA A 505 -9.31 2.67 25.24
N ASP A 506 -8.91 3.93 25.10
CA ASP A 506 -9.29 4.78 23.97
C ASP A 506 -8.60 4.36 22.68
N HIS A 507 -7.35 3.90 22.75
CA HIS A 507 -6.61 3.34 21.62
C HIS A 507 -7.33 2.10 21.05
N TRP A 508 -7.67 1.13 21.91
CA TRP A 508 -8.42 -0.06 21.50
C TRP A 508 -9.81 0.27 20.98
N LYS A 509 -10.46 1.30 21.53
CA LYS A 509 -11.74 1.78 21.04
C LYS A 509 -11.60 2.36 19.63
N GLY A 510 -10.62 3.23 19.40
CA GLY A 510 -10.32 3.79 18.09
C GLY A 510 -10.00 2.70 17.06
N MET A 511 -9.25 1.66 17.44
CA MET A 511 -9.00 0.49 16.58
C MET A 511 -10.31 -0.19 16.13
N LYS A 512 -11.24 -0.42 17.06
CA LYS A 512 -12.55 -1.02 16.74
C LYS A 512 -13.36 -0.13 15.80
N LEU A 513 -13.39 1.18 16.05
CA LEU A 513 -14.05 2.18 15.20
C LEU A 513 -13.43 2.23 13.81
N ALA A 514 -12.10 2.12 13.70
CA ALA A 514 -11.36 2.04 12.43
C ALA A 514 -11.48 0.66 11.73
N GLY A 515 -12.33 -0.25 12.23
CA GLY A 515 -12.59 -1.49 11.51
C GLY A 515 -11.59 -2.61 11.79
N MET A 516 -10.83 -2.52 12.87
CA MET A 516 -9.87 -3.56 13.27
C MET A 516 -10.48 -4.58 14.25
N SER A 517 -10.04 -5.83 14.16
CA SER A 517 -10.38 -6.91 15.10
C SER A 517 -9.16 -7.79 15.39
N VAL A 518 -9.24 -8.52 16.50
CA VAL A 518 -8.30 -9.60 16.82
C VAL A 518 -8.79 -10.86 16.10
N HIS A 519 -7.91 -11.46 15.32
CA HIS A 519 -8.14 -12.67 14.53
C HIS A 519 -7.41 -13.86 15.11
#